data_AF-A0A1Q7VHB0-F1
#
_entry.id   AF-A0A1Q7VHB0-F1
#
_cell.length_a   1.000
_cell.length_b   1.000
_cell.length_c   1.000
_cell.angle_alpha   90.00
_cell.angle_beta   90.00
_cell.angle_gamma   90.00
#
_symmetry.space_group_name_H-M   'P 1'
#
loop_
_entity.id
_entity.type
_entity.pdbx_description
1 polymer ?
#
loop_
_entity_poly.entity_id
_entity_poly.type
_entity_poly.pdbx_seq_one_letter_code
_entity_poly.pdbx_strand_id
1 'polypeptide(L)'
;MKLSRRRFLQLAVGVAALPAASWVAHAQPYPTRPIRLVIPFPPGGAFDAVGRPWGDRMKPLLGVVVIENMGGGGGSIGAAVVARAKPDGYTLLLGGTLPHVNEALLKSKPLYDPVKDLDPIAAVAANVLCIAVHPSVPVRNLKELIDYAKAHPGKLSYGHAGLGSIQHLTGELFKSLAGTPDIVQVPYRGTGPVITDLIGGQIPMGTPGVTRQVLELHRSGRLRILAVTSSKRLVAAPDLPTTAELGFPELIVRGSIGLLAPAGTPSEIIDQIAQATRKTVAEPAWQEMLIDAGIEPIVDSNPEHFRRSLAADVAFWSPVVTALGVRTD
;
A
#
# COMPACT_ATOMS: atom_id res chain seq x y z
N MET A 1 -34.94 -29.13 -68.04
CA MET A 1 -34.42 -27.82 -68.55
C MET A 1 -32.90 -27.87 -68.59
N LYS A 2 -32.28 -27.74 -69.77
CA LYS A 2 -30.81 -27.68 -69.92
C LYS A 2 -30.36 -26.23 -69.70
N LEU A 3 -29.88 -25.90 -68.50
CA LEU A 3 -29.30 -24.59 -68.21
C LEU A 3 -27.93 -24.49 -68.90
N SER A 4 -27.69 -23.39 -69.62
CA SER A 4 -26.40 -23.15 -70.27
C SER A 4 -25.31 -22.93 -69.22
N ARG A 5 -24.09 -23.40 -69.50
CA ARG A 5 -22.92 -23.28 -68.60
C ARG A 5 -22.67 -21.83 -68.14
N ARG A 6 -23.02 -20.84 -68.98
CA ARG A 6 -23.00 -19.41 -68.64
C ARG A 6 -24.08 -19.00 -67.63
N ARG A 7 -25.31 -19.52 -67.73
CA ARG A 7 -26.37 -19.25 -66.74
C ARG A 7 -26.08 -19.92 -65.39
N PHE A 8 -25.47 -21.11 -65.40
CA PHE A 8 -25.01 -21.77 -64.17
C PHE A 8 -23.91 -20.97 -63.46
N LEU A 9 -22.93 -20.43 -64.22
CA LEU A 9 -21.89 -19.57 -63.66
C LEU A 9 -22.43 -18.23 -63.14
N GLN A 10 -23.43 -17.64 -63.81
CA GLN A 10 -24.09 -16.41 -63.33
C GLN A 10 -24.91 -16.64 -62.05
N LEU A 11 -25.55 -17.79 -61.91
CA LEU A 11 -26.25 -18.19 -60.68
C LEU A 11 -25.28 -18.53 -59.53
N ALA A 12 -24.12 -19.11 -59.84
CA ALA A 12 -23.08 -19.40 -58.85
C ALA A 12 -22.39 -18.14 -58.30
N VAL A 13 -22.25 -17.08 -59.11
CA VAL A 13 -21.72 -15.77 -58.67
C VAL A 13 -22.73 -15.01 -57.81
N GLY A 14 -24.04 -15.24 -57.98
CA GLY A 14 -25.09 -14.60 -57.19
C GLY A 14 -25.20 -15.08 -55.73
N VAL A 15 -24.70 -16.27 -55.40
CA VAL A 15 -24.75 -16.83 -54.03
C VAL A 15 -23.53 -16.42 -53.18
N ALA A 16 -22.46 -15.92 -53.81
CA ALA A 16 -21.24 -15.47 -53.12
C ALA A 16 -21.31 -14.01 -52.61
N ALA A 17 -22.43 -13.31 -52.83
CA ALA A 17 -22.66 -11.94 -52.38
C ALA A 17 -23.67 -11.85 -51.22
N LEU A 18 -23.65 -12.83 -50.31
CA LEU A 18 -24.18 -12.59 -48.97
C LEU A 18 -23.33 -11.47 -48.36
N PRO A 19 -23.92 -10.33 -47.96
CA PRO A 19 -23.16 -9.31 -47.26
C PRO A 19 -22.58 -10.01 -46.04
N ALA A 20 -21.25 -9.99 -45.92
CA ALA A 20 -20.59 -10.19 -44.66
C ALA A 20 -21.12 -9.09 -43.75
N ALA A 21 -22.27 -9.34 -43.11
CA ALA A 21 -22.75 -8.56 -42.01
C ALA A 21 -21.63 -8.68 -40.99
N SER A 22 -20.82 -7.63 -40.91
CA SER A 22 -19.78 -7.47 -39.91
C SER A 22 -20.47 -7.77 -38.60
N TRP A 23 -20.19 -8.93 -38.02
CA TRP A 23 -20.52 -9.17 -36.63
C TRP A 23 -19.70 -8.13 -35.89
N VAL A 24 -20.32 -7.00 -35.58
CA VAL A 24 -19.79 -6.02 -34.66
C VAL A 24 -19.73 -6.77 -33.34
N ALA A 25 -18.58 -7.39 -33.08
CA ALA A 25 -18.27 -7.98 -31.80
C ALA A 25 -18.40 -6.86 -30.79
N HIS A 26 -19.57 -6.74 -30.16
CA HIS A 26 -19.75 -5.87 -29.02
C HIS A 26 -18.85 -6.46 -27.95
N ALA A 27 -17.73 -5.77 -27.69
CA ALA A 27 -16.88 -6.08 -26.55
C ALA A 27 -17.81 -6.22 -25.34
N GLN A 28 -17.77 -7.40 -24.70
CA GLN A 28 -18.62 -7.61 -23.53
C GLN A 28 -18.30 -6.52 -22.50
N PRO A 29 -19.32 -5.87 -21.92
CA PRO A 29 -19.08 -4.81 -20.96
C PRO A 29 -18.31 -5.40 -19.76
N TYR A 30 -17.08 -4.93 -19.55
CA TYR A 30 -16.35 -5.25 -18.33
C TYR A 30 -17.05 -4.56 -17.15
N PRO A 31 -17.17 -5.22 -15.98
CA PRO A 31 -16.95 -6.63 -15.72
C PRO A 31 -18.22 -7.49 -15.93
N THR A 32 -18.06 -8.74 -16.38
CA THR A 32 -19.15 -9.74 -16.56
C THR A 32 -19.17 -10.84 -15.50
N ARG A 33 -18.19 -10.84 -14.60
CA ARG A 33 -18.05 -11.81 -13.50
C ARG A 33 -17.40 -11.13 -12.29
N PRO A 34 -17.44 -11.75 -11.08
CA PRO A 34 -16.82 -11.16 -9.91
C PRO A 34 -15.32 -10.89 -10.10
N ILE A 35 -14.85 -9.76 -9.57
CA ILE A 35 -13.44 -9.38 -9.50
C ILE A 35 -12.84 -10.00 -8.23
N ARG A 36 -11.66 -10.60 -8.34
CA ARG A 36 -10.88 -11.08 -7.21
C ARG A 36 -9.92 -9.98 -6.75
N LEU A 37 -10.02 -9.55 -5.51
CA LEU A 37 -9.08 -8.63 -4.87
C LEU A 37 -8.19 -9.39 -3.89
N VAL A 38 -6.91 -9.53 -4.24
CA VAL A 38 -5.91 -10.11 -3.36
C VAL A 38 -5.37 -9.04 -2.42
N ILE A 39 -5.47 -9.30 -1.12
CA ILE A 39 -4.85 -8.51 -0.07
C ILE A 39 -3.62 -9.27 0.43
N PRO A 40 -2.38 -8.78 0.26
CA PRO A 40 -1.17 -9.55 0.52
C PRO A 40 -0.81 -9.64 2.02
N PHE A 41 -1.79 -9.49 2.92
CA PHE A 41 -1.61 -9.45 4.36
C PHE A 41 -2.76 -10.18 5.08
N PRO A 42 -2.55 -10.64 6.34
CA PRO A 42 -3.61 -11.25 7.14
C PRO A 42 -4.83 -10.34 7.33
N PRO A 43 -6.04 -10.91 7.55
CA PRO A 43 -7.24 -10.14 7.88
C PRO A 43 -7.07 -9.25 9.13
N GLY A 44 -7.81 -8.16 9.21
CA GLY A 44 -7.80 -7.23 10.35
C GLY A 44 -6.66 -6.21 10.38
N GLY A 45 -5.71 -6.28 9.43
CA GLY A 45 -4.67 -5.26 9.25
C GLY A 45 -5.13 -4.05 8.43
N ALA A 46 -4.27 -3.03 8.30
CA ALA A 46 -4.60 -1.78 7.58
C ALA A 46 -5.06 -2.02 6.13
N PHE A 47 -4.43 -2.94 5.40
CA PHE A 47 -4.86 -3.28 4.03
C PHE A 47 -6.26 -3.91 4.01
N ASP A 48 -6.59 -4.76 4.98
CA ASP A 48 -7.91 -5.39 5.08
C ASP A 48 -8.99 -4.36 5.46
N ALA A 49 -8.65 -3.42 6.35
CA ALA A 49 -9.50 -2.29 6.74
C ALA A 49 -9.79 -1.32 5.59
N VAL A 50 -8.94 -1.25 4.56
CA VAL A 50 -9.18 -0.51 3.33
C VAL A 50 -9.89 -1.37 2.28
N GLY A 51 -9.45 -2.61 2.11
CA GLY A 51 -9.89 -3.49 1.02
C GLY A 51 -11.34 -3.94 1.12
N ARG A 52 -11.80 -4.30 2.32
CA ARG A 52 -13.21 -4.73 2.53
C ARG A 52 -14.19 -3.61 2.24
N PRO A 53 -14.05 -2.42 2.85
CA PRO A 53 -14.97 -1.32 2.55
C PRO A 53 -14.89 -0.84 1.10
N TRP A 54 -13.72 -0.97 0.45
CA TRP A 54 -13.58 -0.67 -0.98
C TRP A 54 -14.39 -1.66 -1.82
N GLY A 55 -14.24 -2.96 -1.57
CA GLY A 55 -14.98 -4.02 -2.28
C GLY A 55 -16.50 -3.86 -2.14
N ASP A 56 -16.98 -3.53 -0.94
CA ASP A 56 -18.41 -3.27 -0.70
C ASP A 56 -18.94 -2.10 -1.53
N ARG A 57 -18.17 -1.00 -1.61
CA ARG A 57 -18.53 0.19 -2.41
C ARG A 57 -18.42 -0.04 -3.92
N MET A 58 -17.62 -1.01 -4.35
CA MET A 58 -17.55 -1.39 -5.76
C MET A 58 -18.80 -2.14 -6.22
N LYS A 59 -19.61 -2.73 -5.33
CA LYS A 59 -20.82 -3.49 -5.70
C LYS A 59 -21.74 -2.79 -6.71
N PRO A 60 -22.15 -1.51 -6.51
CA PRO A 60 -22.96 -0.79 -7.49
C PRO A 60 -22.17 -0.25 -8.71
N LEU A 61 -20.83 -0.24 -8.68
CA LEU A 61 -19.99 0.39 -9.71
C LEU A 61 -19.35 -0.63 -10.67
N LEU A 62 -18.86 -1.74 -10.14
CA LEU A 62 -18.12 -2.81 -10.82
C LEU A 62 -18.70 -4.19 -10.48
N GLY A 63 -19.80 -4.29 -9.73
CA GLY A 63 -20.33 -5.59 -9.31
C GLY A 63 -19.52 -6.22 -8.18
N VAL A 64 -19.65 -7.54 -8.04
CA VAL A 64 -19.12 -8.27 -6.87
C VAL A 64 -17.60 -8.28 -6.87
N VAL A 65 -17.01 -7.89 -5.74
CA VAL A 65 -15.58 -8.07 -5.44
C VAL A 65 -15.42 -9.15 -4.37
N VAL A 66 -14.65 -10.19 -4.68
CA VAL A 66 -14.29 -11.27 -3.74
C VAL A 66 -12.91 -10.99 -3.19
N ILE A 67 -12.79 -10.93 -1.87
CA ILE A 67 -11.53 -10.58 -1.20
C ILE A 67 -10.83 -11.85 -0.72
N GLU A 68 -9.55 -11.96 -1.07
CA GLU A 68 -8.68 -13.06 -0.66
C GLU A 68 -7.44 -12.52 0.06
N ASN A 69 -7.30 -12.82 1.35
CA ASN A 69 -6.11 -12.47 2.12
C ASN A 69 -5.03 -13.54 1.90
N MET A 70 -3.91 -13.16 1.27
CA MET A 70 -2.77 -14.03 0.98
C MET A 70 -1.49 -13.45 1.58
N GLY A 71 -1.32 -13.66 2.90
CA GLY A 71 -0.15 -13.19 3.63
C GLY A 71 1.14 -13.96 3.34
N GLY A 72 2.27 -13.35 3.72
CA GLY A 72 3.59 -14.00 3.73
C GLY A 72 4.64 -13.24 2.93
N GLY A 73 5.91 -13.39 3.33
CA GLY A 73 7.05 -12.76 2.65
C GLY A 73 7.05 -11.22 2.67
N GLY A 74 6.35 -10.56 3.59
CA GLY A 74 6.18 -9.09 3.57
C GLY A 74 5.15 -8.60 2.55
N GLY A 75 4.30 -9.49 2.06
CA GLY A 75 3.29 -9.24 1.03
C GLY A 75 3.68 -9.75 -0.35
N SER A 76 4.92 -10.20 -0.51
CA SER A 76 5.44 -10.73 -1.76
C SER A 76 4.68 -11.93 -2.31
N ILE A 77 4.20 -12.83 -1.44
CA ILE A 77 3.52 -14.07 -1.87
C ILE A 77 2.21 -13.73 -2.58
N GLY A 78 1.34 -12.93 -1.94
CA GLY A 78 0.08 -12.50 -2.53
C GLY A 78 0.28 -11.63 -3.77
N ALA A 79 1.26 -10.72 -3.74
CA ALA A 79 1.55 -9.87 -4.89
C ALA A 79 2.08 -10.65 -6.11
N ALA A 80 2.93 -11.67 -5.89
CA ALA A 80 3.41 -12.53 -6.97
C ALA A 80 2.29 -13.34 -7.63
N VAL A 81 1.25 -13.72 -6.87
CA VAL A 81 0.05 -14.38 -7.43
C VAL A 81 -0.69 -13.46 -8.39
N VAL A 82 -0.81 -12.17 -8.06
CA VAL A 82 -1.44 -11.19 -8.95
C VAL A 82 -0.53 -10.88 -10.14
N ALA A 83 0.76 -10.64 -9.93
CA ALA A 83 1.72 -10.35 -11.00
C ALA A 83 1.73 -11.42 -12.10
N ARG A 84 1.43 -12.68 -11.76
CA ARG A 84 1.36 -13.83 -12.69
C ARG A 84 -0.05 -14.15 -13.20
N ALA A 85 -1.07 -13.40 -12.78
CA ALA A 85 -2.44 -13.62 -13.19
C ALA A 85 -2.68 -13.16 -14.63
N LYS A 86 -3.81 -13.55 -15.21
CA LYS A 86 -4.22 -13.06 -16.54
C LYS A 86 -4.44 -11.54 -16.46
N PRO A 87 -3.90 -10.75 -17.40
CA PRO A 87 -4.10 -9.30 -17.44
C PRO A 87 -5.48 -8.93 -17.99
N ASP A 88 -6.55 -9.41 -17.37
CA ASP A 88 -7.93 -9.26 -17.81
C ASP A 88 -8.79 -8.41 -16.86
N GLY A 89 -8.17 -7.81 -15.84
CA GLY A 89 -8.81 -6.97 -14.82
C GLY A 89 -9.52 -7.72 -13.69
N TYR A 90 -9.71 -9.03 -13.78
CA TYR A 90 -10.47 -9.79 -12.78
C TYR A 90 -9.63 -10.30 -11.60
N THR A 91 -8.33 -10.09 -11.60
CA THR A 91 -7.46 -10.32 -10.45
C THR A 91 -6.70 -9.05 -10.18
N LEU A 92 -7.00 -8.40 -9.06
CA LEU A 92 -6.38 -7.16 -8.63
C LEU A 92 -5.60 -7.40 -7.34
N LEU A 93 -4.59 -6.56 -7.11
CA LEU A 93 -3.83 -6.48 -5.87
C LEU A 93 -4.23 -5.21 -5.13
N LEU A 94 -4.56 -5.32 -3.85
CA LEU A 94 -4.49 -4.18 -2.94
C LEU A 94 -3.07 -4.10 -2.39
N GLY A 95 -2.20 -3.43 -3.12
CA GLY A 95 -0.77 -3.32 -2.84
C GLY A 95 -0.39 -1.88 -2.51
N GLY A 96 0.87 -1.54 -2.72
CA GLY A 96 1.38 -0.20 -2.43
C GLY A 96 2.85 -0.24 -2.02
N THR A 97 3.29 0.78 -1.28
CA THR A 97 4.69 1.00 -0.91
C THR A 97 5.34 -0.25 -0.31
N LEU A 98 4.70 -0.90 0.67
CA LEU A 98 5.27 -2.01 1.43
C LEU A 98 5.71 -3.20 0.55
N PRO A 99 4.79 -3.92 -0.14
CA PRO A 99 5.18 -5.05 -0.98
C PRO A 99 6.07 -4.62 -2.16
N HIS A 100 5.91 -3.40 -2.66
CA HIS A 100 6.67 -2.88 -3.80
C HIS A 100 8.14 -2.60 -3.45
N VAL A 101 8.41 -1.90 -2.34
CA VAL A 101 9.75 -1.63 -1.81
C VAL A 101 10.45 -2.93 -1.39
N ASN A 102 9.70 -3.84 -0.74
CA ASN A 102 10.26 -5.12 -0.28
C ASN A 102 10.83 -5.95 -1.43
N GLU A 103 10.06 -6.11 -2.51
CA GLU A 103 10.53 -6.85 -3.68
C GLU A 103 11.61 -6.10 -4.46
N ALA A 104 11.51 -4.78 -4.55
CA ALA A 104 12.48 -3.98 -5.29
C ALA A 104 13.87 -3.93 -4.63
N LEU A 105 13.94 -3.92 -3.29
CA LEU A 105 15.16 -3.55 -2.56
C LEU A 105 15.62 -4.58 -1.53
N LEU A 106 14.71 -5.35 -0.93
CA LEU A 106 15.03 -6.20 0.23
C LEU A 106 15.20 -7.68 -0.12
N LYS A 107 14.95 -8.08 -1.38
CA LYS A 107 15.06 -9.47 -1.85
C LYS A 107 16.22 -9.61 -2.82
N SER A 108 17.12 -10.56 -2.55
CA SER A 108 18.17 -10.94 -3.49
C SER A 108 17.62 -11.64 -4.73
N LYS A 109 16.49 -12.35 -4.56
CA LYS A 109 15.74 -13.06 -5.60
C LYS A 109 14.26 -12.71 -5.47
N PRO A 110 13.83 -11.57 -6.04
CA PRO A 110 12.43 -11.19 -6.00
C PRO A 110 11.55 -12.24 -6.71
N LEU A 111 10.31 -12.39 -6.24
CA LEU A 111 9.31 -13.30 -6.81
C LEU A 111 8.66 -12.72 -8.07
N TYR A 112 8.72 -11.40 -8.25
CA TYR A 112 8.25 -10.65 -9.41
C TYR A 112 8.99 -9.30 -9.49
N ASP A 113 9.06 -8.68 -10.66
CA ASP A 113 9.54 -7.30 -10.79
C ASP A 113 8.39 -6.35 -10.41
N PRO A 114 8.46 -5.64 -9.28
CA PRO A 114 7.33 -4.84 -8.82
C PRO A 114 7.02 -3.66 -9.71
N VAL A 115 7.97 -3.21 -10.52
CA VAL A 115 7.80 -2.08 -11.46
C VAL A 115 7.25 -2.56 -12.80
N LYS A 116 7.66 -3.74 -13.28
CA LYS A 116 7.29 -4.24 -14.61
C LYS A 116 6.09 -5.16 -14.64
N ASP A 117 5.86 -5.93 -13.58
CA ASP A 117 4.87 -7.01 -13.59
C ASP A 117 3.50 -6.58 -13.02
N LEU A 118 3.38 -5.33 -12.55
CA LEU A 118 2.15 -4.77 -11.99
C LEU A 118 1.87 -3.36 -12.53
N ASP A 119 0.68 -3.17 -13.08
CA ASP A 119 0.17 -1.88 -13.55
C ASP A 119 -0.61 -1.15 -12.44
N PRO A 120 -0.17 0.04 -11.98
CA PRO A 120 -0.89 0.81 -10.97
C PRO A 120 -2.22 1.36 -11.50
N ILE A 121 -3.29 1.25 -10.70
CA ILE A 121 -4.62 1.77 -11.03
C ILE A 121 -4.90 3.09 -10.27
N ALA A 122 -4.85 3.04 -8.95
CA ALA A 122 -5.05 4.21 -8.09
C ALA A 122 -4.63 3.92 -6.65
N ALA A 123 -4.00 4.89 -6.00
CA ALA A 123 -3.84 4.90 -4.56
C ALA A 123 -5.15 5.39 -3.91
N VAL A 124 -5.53 4.78 -2.80
CA VAL A 124 -6.79 5.09 -2.08
C VAL A 124 -6.55 5.61 -0.67
N ALA A 125 -5.40 5.28 -0.10
CA ALA A 125 -5.06 5.58 1.27
C ALA A 125 -3.55 5.62 1.45
N ALA A 126 -3.10 6.22 2.56
CA ALA A 126 -1.74 6.09 3.03
C ALA A 126 -1.68 5.88 4.53
N ASN A 127 -0.73 5.05 4.94
CA ASN A 127 -0.34 4.91 6.32
C ASN A 127 0.85 5.82 6.61
N VAL A 128 0.82 6.43 7.78
CA VAL A 128 1.92 7.19 8.36
C VAL A 128 2.43 6.43 9.58
N LEU A 129 3.72 6.53 9.89
CA LEU A 129 4.28 5.97 11.12
C LEU A 129 4.46 7.06 12.17
N CYS A 130 4.76 6.68 13.40
CA CYS A 130 5.10 7.64 14.44
C CYS A 130 6.31 7.19 15.24
N ILE A 131 7.00 8.15 15.86
CA ILE A 131 7.99 7.88 16.90
C ILE A 131 7.26 7.91 18.23
N ALA A 132 7.12 6.74 18.87
CA ALA A 132 6.39 6.59 20.12
C ALA A 132 7.30 6.07 21.24
N VAL A 133 7.08 6.53 22.46
CA VAL A 133 7.81 6.09 23.65
C VAL A 133 6.88 5.65 24.77
N HIS A 134 7.35 4.75 25.63
CA HIS A 134 6.67 4.45 26.88
C HIS A 134 6.74 5.67 27.84
N PRO A 135 5.72 5.94 28.67
CA PRO A 135 5.71 7.11 29.54
C PRO A 135 6.84 7.17 30.59
N SER A 136 7.49 6.05 30.90
CA SER A 136 8.66 6.01 31.81
C SER A 136 9.94 6.59 31.19
N VAL A 137 9.99 6.75 29.87
CA VAL A 137 11.11 7.46 29.22
C VAL A 137 10.94 8.95 29.54
N PRO A 138 11.94 9.62 30.14
CA PRO A 138 11.80 10.96 30.70
C PRO A 138 11.90 12.05 29.61
N VAL A 139 11.11 11.92 28.55
CA VAL A 139 11.12 12.80 27.37
C VAL A 139 9.69 13.11 26.93
N ARG A 140 9.44 14.35 26.52
CA ARG A 140 8.10 14.85 26.15
C ARG A 140 7.99 15.23 24.69
N ASN A 141 9.11 15.39 24.00
CA ASN A 141 9.17 15.74 22.59
C ASN A 141 10.36 15.04 21.91
N LEU A 142 10.42 15.13 20.58
CA LEU A 142 11.44 14.46 19.79
C LEU A 142 12.87 14.97 20.10
N LYS A 143 13.03 16.26 20.39
CA LYS A 143 14.34 16.83 20.75
C LYS A 143 14.87 16.23 22.04
N GLU A 144 14.02 16.15 23.07
CA GLU A 144 14.38 15.51 24.35
C GLU A 144 14.71 14.02 24.17
N LEU A 145 14.02 13.30 23.28
CA LEU A 145 14.38 11.92 22.95
C LEU A 145 15.80 11.82 22.36
N ILE A 146 16.14 12.71 21.43
CA ILE A 146 17.46 12.71 20.79
C ILE A 146 18.55 13.07 21.80
N ASP A 147 18.33 14.11 22.62
CA ASP A 147 19.26 14.52 23.67
C ASP A 147 19.44 13.39 24.71
N TYR A 148 18.35 12.73 25.10
CA TYR A 148 18.38 11.59 26.02
C TYR A 148 19.15 10.41 25.43
N ALA A 149 18.90 10.06 24.16
CA ALA A 149 19.58 8.96 23.46
C ALA A 149 21.10 9.19 23.38
N LYS A 150 21.52 10.43 23.07
CA LYS A 150 22.95 10.82 23.01
C LYS A 150 23.62 10.80 24.37
N ALA A 151 22.92 11.21 25.42
CA ALA A 151 23.43 11.19 26.79
C ALA A 151 23.48 9.77 27.40
N HIS A 152 22.69 8.83 26.86
CA HIS A 152 22.53 7.48 27.40
C HIS A 152 22.67 6.40 26.30
N PRO A 153 23.85 6.28 25.66
CA PRO A 153 24.05 5.31 24.59
C PRO A 153 23.76 3.88 25.07
N GLY A 154 23.06 3.11 24.24
CA GLY A 154 22.66 1.72 24.52
C GLY A 154 21.51 1.55 25.53
N LYS A 155 20.93 2.64 26.07
CA LYS A 155 19.79 2.57 27.00
C LYS A 155 18.43 2.54 26.34
N LEU A 156 18.34 2.94 25.07
CA LEU A 156 17.11 2.87 24.30
C LEU A 156 17.14 1.67 23.35
N SER A 157 15.97 1.08 23.18
CA SER A 157 15.68 0.13 22.12
C SER A 157 14.35 0.48 21.48
N TYR A 158 14.14 0.10 20.21
CA TYR A 158 12.88 0.33 19.52
C TYR A 158 12.31 -0.95 18.93
N GLY A 159 11.02 -1.20 19.17
CA GLY A 159 10.32 -2.33 18.57
C GLY A 159 9.84 -2.03 17.15
N HIS A 160 9.95 -3.02 16.26
CA HIS A 160 9.43 -2.97 14.90
C HIS A 160 8.84 -4.31 14.43
N ALA A 161 8.11 -4.31 13.33
CA ALA A 161 7.35 -5.47 12.83
C ALA A 161 8.21 -6.54 12.12
N GLY A 162 9.51 -6.63 12.44
CA GLY A 162 10.45 -7.56 11.84
C GLY A 162 11.41 -6.89 10.85
N LEU A 163 12.51 -7.58 10.53
CA LEU A 163 13.54 -7.07 9.63
C LEU A 163 12.97 -6.80 8.24
N GLY A 164 13.38 -5.67 7.66
CA GLY A 164 12.89 -5.19 6.36
C GLY A 164 11.48 -4.60 6.36
N SER A 165 10.74 -4.65 7.48
CA SER A 165 9.47 -3.92 7.58
C SER A 165 9.71 -2.41 7.45
N ILE A 166 8.69 -1.66 7.01
CA ILE A 166 8.79 -0.20 6.93
C ILE A 166 9.13 0.42 8.29
N GLN A 167 8.62 -0.15 9.39
CA GLN A 167 8.93 0.28 10.76
C GLN A 167 10.40 0.11 11.12
N HIS A 168 11.02 -0.99 10.68
CA HIS A 168 12.46 -1.21 10.83
C HIS A 168 13.25 -0.13 10.09
N LEU A 169 12.95 0.05 8.79
CA LEU A 169 13.66 1.03 7.98
C LEU A 169 13.48 2.46 8.49
N THR A 170 12.29 2.81 9.01
CA THR A 170 12.04 4.11 9.64
C THR A 170 12.82 4.30 10.94
N GLY A 171 12.92 3.28 11.78
CA GLY A 171 13.72 3.35 13.00
C GLY A 171 15.20 3.55 12.70
N GLU A 172 15.73 2.83 11.71
CA GLU A 172 17.11 3.00 11.26
C GLU A 172 17.35 4.35 10.58
N LEU A 173 16.42 4.85 9.76
CA LEU A 173 16.50 6.18 9.18
C LEU A 173 16.48 7.27 10.27
N PHE A 174 15.62 7.13 11.28
CA PHE A 174 15.61 8.03 12.45
C PHE A 174 16.96 8.01 13.17
N LYS A 175 17.52 6.83 13.48
CA LYS A 175 18.82 6.70 14.13
C LYS A 175 19.92 7.42 13.36
N SER A 176 19.95 7.24 12.04
CA SER A 176 20.91 7.88 11.15
C SER A 176 20.78 9.41 11.19
N LEU A 177 19.57 9.94 10.98
CA LEU A 177 19.31 11.38 10.94
C LEU A 177 19.52 12.06 12.31
N ALA A 178 19.16 11.38 13.39
CA ALA A 178 19.31 11.90 14.75
C ALA A 178 20.75 11.79 15.28
N GLY A 179 21.63 11.02 14.61
CA GLY A 179 22.97 10.69 15.11
C GLY A 179 22.91 9.89 16.41
N THR A 180 22.08 8.85 16.44
CA THR A 180 21.82 8.00 17.61
C THR A 180 21.99 6.51 17.27
N PRO A 181 23.19 6.09 16.81
CA PRO A 181 23.41 4.72 16.33
C PRO A 181 23.20 3.65 17.41
N ASP A 182 23.38 4.01 18.68
CA ASP A 182 23.30 3.09 19.82
C ASP A 182 21.87 2.72 20.25
N ILE A 183 20.83 3.23 19.58
CA ILE A 183 19.46 2.76 19.80
C ILE A 183 19.33 1.36 19.18
N VAL A 184 19.05 0.36 20.02
CA VAL A 184 19.00 -1.05 19.61
C VAL A 184 17.66 -1.38 18.93
N GLN A 185 17.68 -1.99 17.75
CA GLN A 185 16.46 -2.50 17.13
C GLN A 185 15.98 -3.81 17.78
N VAL A 186 14.67 -3.97 17.95
CA VAL A 186 14.06 -5.19 18.51
C VAL A 186 12.99 -5.71 17.55
N PRO A 187 13.22 -6.84 16.86
CA PRO A 187 12.28 -7.38 15.90
C PRO A 187 11.14 -8.14 16.58
N TYR A 188 9.91 -7.88 16.14
CA TYR A 188 8.71 -8.61 16.52
C TYR A 188 8.03 -9.24 15.31
N ARG A 189 7.16 -10.22 15.56
CA ARG A 189 6.30 -10.84 14.53
C ARG A 189 5.06 -9.99 14.25
N GLY A 190 5.27 -8.75 13.82
CA GLY A 190 4.21 -7.77 13.52
C GLY A 190 4.08 -6.64 14.56
N THR A 191 3.24 -5.65 14.26
CA THR A 191 3.08 -4.44 15.09
C THR A 191 2.29 -4.65 16.38
N GLY A 192 1.39 -5.65 16.44
CA GLY A 192 0.59 -5.93 17.64
C GLY A 192 1.45 -6.24 18.89
N PRO A 193 2.41 -7.17 18.81
CA PRO A 193 3.37 -7.42 19.89
C PRO A 193 4.22 -6.19 20.25
N VAL A 194 4.64 -5.38 19.27
CA VAL A 194 5.36 -4.10 19.53
C VAL A 194 4.53 -3.19 20.41
N ILE A 195 3.26 -2.96 20.07
CA ILE A 195 2.38 -2.09 20.85
C ILE A 195 2.19 -2.65 22.26
N THR A 196 2.01 -3.97 22.39
CA THR A 196 1.82 -4.64 23.69
C THR A 196 3.02 -4.43 24.62
N ASP A 197 4.23 -4.67 24.11
CA ASP A 197 5.46 -4.52 24.88
C ASP A 197 5.79 -3.05 25.17
N LEU A 198 5.47 -2.15 24.24
CA LEU A 198 5.64 -0.71 24.43
C LEU A 198 4.75 -0.19 25.56
N ILE A 199 3.46 -0.52 25.59
CA ILE A 199 2.54 -0.07 26.65
C ILE A 199 2.73 -0.84 27.97
N GLY A 200 3.44 -1.96 27.93
CA GLY A 200 3.88 -2.75 29.08
C GLY A 200 5.26 -2.35 29.60
N GLY A 201 5.93 -1.40 28.95
CA GLY A 201 7.25 -0.88 29.35
C GLY A 201 8.41 -1.86 29.13
N GLN A 202 8.22 -2.92 28.35
CA GLN A 202 9.27 -3.90 28.03
C GLN A 202 10.26 -3.35 27.00
N ILE A 203 9.77 -2.47 26.11
CA ILE A 203 10.59 -1.66 25.21
C ILE A 203 10.30 -0.17 25.46
N PRO A 204 11.32 0.70 25.42
CA PRO A 204 11.13 2.13 25.72
C PRO A 204 10.58 2.92 24.53
N MET A 205 10.77 2.43 23.30
CA MET A 205 10.36 3.11 22.06
C MET A 205 9.79 2.13 21.04
N GLY A 206 8.99 2.64 20.10
CA GLY A 206 8.61 1.93 18.88
C GLY A 206 8.35 2.89 17.73
N THR A 207 8.30 2.32 16.52
CA THR A 207 7.93 3.04 15.29
C THR A 207 6.63 2.52 14.67
N PRO A 208 5.52 2.37 15.44
CA PRO A 208 4.30 1.77 14.92
C PRO A 208 3.65 2.65 13.85
N GLY A 209 2.79 2.03 13.04
CA GLY A 209 1.86 2.78 12.20
C GLY A 209 0.87 3.56 13.07
N VAL A 210 0.54 4.76 12.64
CA VAL A 210 -0.57 5.51 13.23
C VAL A 210 -1.85 4.75 12.91
N THR A 211 -2.60 4.42 13.95
CA THR A 211 -3.90 3.77 13.89
C THR A 211 -4.78 4.38 14.97
N ARG A 212 -6.09 4.20 14.86
CA ARG A 212 -7.03 4.57 15.94
C ARG A 212 -6.56 4.07 17.30
N GLN A 213 -6.15 2.80 17.38
CA GLN A 213 -5.66 2.20 18.62
C GLN A 213 -4.45 2.95 19.18
N VAL A 214 -3.45 3.24 18.34
CA VAL A 214 -2.23 3.95 18.76
C VAL A 214 -2.55 5.38 19.20
N LEU A 215 -3.48 6.07 18.54
CA LEU A 215 -3.95 7.40 18.93
C LEU A 215 -4.69 7.37 20.28
N GLU A 216 -5.55 6.39 20.52
CA GLU A 216 -6.23 6.23 21.83
C GLU A 216 -5.26 5.88 22.96
N LEU A 217 -4.25 5.04 22.68
CA LEU A 217 -3.19 4.74 23.64
C LEU A 217 -2.34 5.98 23.96
N HIS A 218 -2.16 6.88 22.99
CA HIS A 218 -1.55 8.18 23.20
C HIS A 218 -2.41 9.09 24.09
N ARG A 219 -3.69 9.25 23.74
CA ARG A 219 -4.65 10.10 24.47
C ARG A 219 -4.86 9.65 25.92
N SER A 220 -4.87 8.34 26.15
CA SER A 220 -4.97 7.75 27.50
C SER A 220 -3.65 7.76 28.28
N GLY A 221 -2.55 8.21 27.67
CA GLY A 221 -1.23 8.28 28.31
C GLY A 221 -0.55 6.93 28.52
N ARG A 222 -1.02 5.85 27.88
CA ARG A 222 -0.38 4.52 27.91
C ARG A 222 0.88 4.44 27.07
N LEU A 223 1.00 5.29 26.05
CA LEU A 223 2.23 5.62 25.33
C LEU A 223 2.24 7.10 24.99
N ARG A 224 3.37 7.63 24.53
CA ARG A 224 3.50 9.02 24.07
C ARG A 224 4.01 9.03 22.63
N ILE A 225 3.23 9.59 21.71
CA ILE A 225 3.71 9.88 20.36
C ILE A 225 4.46 11.22 20.41
N LEU A 226 5.69 11.23 19.92
CA LEU A 226 6.55 12.41 19.89
C LEU A 226 6.52 13.14 18.55
N ALA A 227 6.32 12.39 17.46
CA ALA A 227 6.19 12.92 16.11
C ALA A 227 5.52 11.90 15.18
N VAL A 228 4.81 12.38 14.17
CA VAL A 228 4.33 11.59 13.03
C VAL A 228 5.25 11.78 11.82
N THR A 229 5.49 10.73 11.04
CA THR A 229 6.44 10.73 9.91
C THR A 229 5.81 11.29 8.62
N SER A 230 5.08 12.39 8.70
CA SER A 230 4.40 13.02 7.57
C SER A 230 4.93 14.42 7.28
N SER A 231 4.61 14.98 6.11
CA SER A 231 4.94 16.37 5.79
C SER A 231 3.98 17.37 6.44
N LYS A 232 2.73 16.95 6.68
CA LYS A 232 1.65 17.75 7.28
C LYS A 232 1.03 16.97 8.43
N ARG A 233 0.46 17.68 9.40
CA ARG A 233 -0.25 17.06 10.52
C ARG A 233 -1.41 16.21 10.02
N LEU A 234 -1.69 15.13 10.73
CA LEU A 234 -2.75 14.20 10.39
C LEU A 234 -4.10 14.81 10.74
N VAL A 235 -5.13 14.55 9.93
CA VAL A 235 -6.47 15.04 10.22
C VAL A 235 -7.00 14.42 11.52
N ALA A 236 -6.69 13.15 11.76
CA ALA A 236 -7.09 12.41 12.95
C ALA A 236 -6.35 12.83 14.24
N ALA A 237 -5.24 13.58 14.12
CA ALA A 237 -4.37 13.98 15.22
C ALA A 237 -3.65 15.31 14.92
N PRO A 238 -4.39 16.43 14.86
CA PRO A 238 -3.83 17.74 14.48
C PRO A 238 -2.94 18.36 15.56
N ASP A 239 -2.94 17.81 16.77
CA ASP A 239 -2.11 18.19 17.90
C ASP A 239 -0.69 17.61 17.81
N LEU A 240 -0.52 16.47 17.13
CA LEU A 240 0.78 15.81 16.98
C LEU A 240 1.66 16.56 15.98
N PRO A 241 2.91 16.92 16.36
CA PRO A 241 3.84 17.55 15.45
C PRO A 241 4.35 16.55 14.41
N THR A 242 4.73 17.06 13.24
CA THR A 242 5.37 16.24 12.22
C THR A 242 6.89 16.21 12.36
N THR A 243 7.54 15.19 11.82
CA THR A 243 9.01 15.17 11.69
C THR A 243 9.52 16.35 10.88
N ALA A 244 8.80 16.77 9.84
CA ALA A 244 9.14 17.93 9.02
C ALA A 244 9.11 19.26 9.82
N GLU A 245 8.06 19.48 10.64
CA GLU A 245 7.97 20.65 11.54
C GLU A 245 9.10 20.70 12.55
N LEU A 246 9.64 19.53 12.92
CA LEU A 246 10.69 19.37 13.93
C LEU A 246 12.11 19.35 13.33
N GLY A 247 12.26 19.68 12.04
CA GLY A 247 13.57 19.79 11.38
C GLY A 247 14.12 18.48 10.82
N PHE A 248 13.26 17.46 10.62
CA PHE A 248 13.59 16.18 9.99
C PHE A 248 12.74 15.94 8.73
N PRO A 249 12.81 16.81 7.70
CA PRO A 249 12.05 16.64 6.45
C PRO A 249 12.42 15.37 5.67
N GLU A 250 13.59 14.77 5.94
CA GLU A 250 14.02 13.49 5.36
C GLU A 250 13.34 12.28 6.02
N LEU A 251 12.72 12.45 7.20
CA LEU A 251 11.96 11.41 7.91
C LEU A 251 10.46 11.48 7.59
N ILE A 252 10.12 11.74 6.32
CA ILE A 252 8.75 11.67 5.82
C ILE A 252 8.54 10.26 5.27
N VAL A 253 7.93 9.41 6.09
CA VAL A 253 7.59 8.02 5.75
C VAL A 253 6.07 7.90 5.65
N ARG A 254 5.60 7.78 4.41
CA ARG A 254 4.18 7.66 4.07
C ARG A 254 4.00 6.50 3.10
N GLY A 255 3.43 5.39 3.58
CA GLY A 255 3.20 4.20 2.78
C GLY A 255 1.85 4.26 2.07
N SER A 256 1.85 4.33 0.75
CA SER A 256 0.64 4.23 -0.08
C SER A 256 0.00 2.83 -0.01
N ILE A 257 -1.33 2.80 -0.06
CA ILE A 257 -2.16 1.63 -0.28
C ILE A 257 -3.02 1.91 -1.52
N GLY A 258 -3.05 1.00 -2.47
CA GLY A 258 -3.72 1.19 -3.74
C GLY A 258 -3.92 -0.08 -4.55
N LEU A 259 -4.64 0.07 -5.64
CA LEU A 259 -5.03 -1.00 -6.54
C LEU A 259 -3.98 -1.14 -7.64
N LEU A 260 -3.53 -2.37 -7.89
CA LEU A 260 -2.67 -2.73 -9.01
C LEU A 260 -3.29 -3.91 -9.77
N ALA A 261 -3.07 -3.96 -11.08
CA ALA A 261 -3.44 -5.07 -11.95
C ALA A 261 -2.17 -5.78 -12.46
N PRO A 262 -2.27 -7.00 -13.01
CA PRO A 262 -1.17 -7.64 -13.71
C PRO A 262 -0.74 -6.79 -14.91
N ALA A 263 0.56 -6.76 -15.20
CA ALA A 263 1.08 -6.02 -16.34
C ALA A 263 0.43 -6.43 -17.67
N GLY A 264 0.11 -5.42 -18.49
CA GLY A 264 -0.56 -5.61 -19.78
C GLY A 264 -2.08 -5.66 -19.70
N THR A 265 -2.66 -5.31 -18.54
CA THR A 265 -4.12 -5.18 -18.43
C THR A 265 -4.58 -4.02 -19.33
N PRO A 266 -5.62 -4.19 -20.18
CA PRO A 266 -6.08 -3.15 -21.09
C PRO A 266 -6.32 -1.81 -20.40
N SER A 267 -5.87 -0.73 -21.03
CA SER A 267 -5.97 0.64 -20.48
C SER A 267 -7.41 1.02 -20.15
N GLU A 268 -8.37 0.60 -20.97
CA GLU A 268 -9.79 0.89 -20.79
C GLU A 268 -10.33 0.25 -19.50
N ILE A 269 -9.85 -0.94 -19.15
CA ILE A 269 -10.20 -1.65 -17.92
C ILE A 269 -9.57 -0.95 -16.71
N ILE A 270 -8.29 -0.60 -16.80
CA ILE A 270 -7.59 0.18 -15.75
C ILE A 270 -8.33 1.49 -15.50
N ASP A 271 -8.69 2.22 -16.55
CA ASP A 271 -9.40 3.50 -16.46
C ASP A 271 -10.79 3.34 -15.84
N GLN A 272 -11.53 2.29 -16.20
CA GLN A 272 -12.84 2.03 -15.62
C GLN A 272 -12.75 1.74 -14.11
N ILE A 273 -11.80 0.91 -13.67
CA ILE A 273 -11.58 0.63 -12.24
C ILE A 273 -11.10 1.89 -11.51
N ALA A 274 -10.20 2.67 -12.13
CA ALA A 274 -9.71 3.91 -11.57
C ALA A 274 -10.84 4.95 -11.42
N GLN A 275 -11.76 5.05 -12.38
CA GLN A 275 -12.94 5.92 -12.30
C GLN A 275 -13.89 5.50 -11.17
N ALA A 276 -14.20 4.20 -11.05
CA ALA A 276 -15.02 3.69 -9.96
C ALA A 276 -14.36 3.97 -8.59
N THR A 277 -13.05 3.74 -8.49
CA THR A 277 -12.27 4.01 -7.28
C THR A 277 -12.28 5.51 -6.94
N ARG A 278 -12.10 6.40 -7.92
CA ARG A 278 -12.16 7.85 -7.71
C ARG A 278 -13.51 8.31 -7.16
N LYS A 279 -14.62 7.75 -7.66
CA LYS A 279 -15.97 8.03 -7.13
C LYS A 279 -16.06 7.67 -5.64
N THR A 280 -15.57 6.50 -5.27
CA THR A 280 -15.57 6.04 -3.88
C THR A 280 -14.68 6.88 -2.97
N VAL A 281 -13.45 7.20 -3.37
CA VAL A 281 -12.55 7.98 -2.50
C VAL A 281 -13.00 9.43 -2.31
N ALA A 282 -13.80 9.96 -3.24
CA ALA A 282 -14.41 11.29 -3.13
C ALA A 282 -15.59 11.33 -2.14
N GLU A 283 -16.14 10.19 -1.70
CA GLU A 283 -17.22 10.16 -0.71
C GLU A 283 -16.70 10.64 0.66
N PRO A 284 -17.36 11.61 1.31
CA PRO A 284 -16.99 12.04 2.67
C PRO A 284 -16.96 10.88 3.66
N ALA A 285 -17.96 9.98 3.59
CA ALA A 285 -18.03 8.80 4.45
C ALA A 285 -16.87 7.80 4.24
N TRP A 286 -16.26 7.76 3.04
CA TRP A 286 -15.04 6.98 2.83
C TRP A 286 -13.85 7.63 3.54
N GLN A 287 -13.69 8.94 3.37
CA GLN A 287 -12.58 9.69 3.97
C GLN A 287 -12.66 9.69 5.49
N GLU A 288 -13.84 9.94 6.07
CA GLU A 288 -14.09 9.91 7.51
C GLU A 288 -13.76 8.55 8.11
N MET A 289 -14.19 7.46 7.46
CA MET A 289 -13.86 6.09 7.92
C MET A 289 -12.34 5.85 7.94
N LEU A 290 -11.60 6.31 6.94
CA LEU A 290 -10.14 6.17 6.93
C LEU A 290 -9.50 7.02 8.04
N ILE A 291 -9.91 8.28 8.17
CA ILE A 291 -9.42 9.21 9.19
C ILE A 291 -9.69 8.64 10.59
N ASP A 292 -10.88 8.11 10.85
CA ASP A 292 -11.26 7.48 12.11
C ASP A 292 -10.43 6.25 12.45
N ALA A 293 -9.92 5.56 11.42
CA ALA A 293 -8.98 4.44 11.55
C ALA A 293 -7.52 4.88 11.74
N GLY A 294 -7.22 6.18 11.60
CA GLY A 294 -5.86 6.74 11.62
C GLY A 294 -5.13 6.61 10.28
N ILE A 295 -5.87 6.43 9.19
CA ILE A 295 -5.37 6.26 7.82
C ILE A 295 -5.66 7.53 7.02
N GLU A 296 -4.69 8.03 6.27
CA GLU A 296 -4.86 9.27 5.51
C GLU A 296 -5.48 8.95 4.13
N PRO A 297 -6.61 9.57 3.76
CA PRO A 297 -7.20 9.35 2.44
C PRO A 297 -6.30 9.90 1.33
N ILE A 298 -6.30 9.23 0.17
CA ILE A 298 -5.74 9.78 -1.07
C ILE A 298 -6.89 10.04 -2.02
N VAL A 299 -7.28 11.31 -2.15
CA VAL A 299 -8.39 11.73 -3.01
C VAL A 299 -7.94 12.01 -4.45
N ASP A 300 -6.69 12.45 -4.62
CA ASP A 300 -6.13 12.83 -5.90
C ASP A 300 -5.22 11.73 -6.45
N SER A 301 -5.78 10.62 -6.93
CA SER A 301 -5.01 9.54 -7.55
C SER A 301 -5.53 9.11 -8.91
N ASN A 302 -4.59 8.69 -9.75
CA ASN A 302 -4.81 8.08 -11.06
C ASN A 302 -3.64 7.12 -11.34
N PRO A 303 -3.69 6.31 -12.41
CA PRO A 303 -2.65 5.32 -12.71
C PRO A 303 -1.24 5.89 -12.72
N GLU A 304 -1.09 7.06 -13.35
CA GLU A 304 0.21 7.71 -13.51
C GLU A 304 0.73 8.35 -12.21
N HIS A 305 -0.14 9.00 -11.44
CA HIS A 305 0.25 9.51 -10.13
C HIS A 305 0.66 8.37 -9.20
N PHE A 306 -0.09 7.26 -9.17
CA PHE A 306 0.24 6.13 -8.32
C PHE A 306 1.57 5.48 -8.74
N ARG A 307 1.79 5.30 -10.06
CA ARG A 307 3.07 4.84 -10.61
C ARG A 307 4.25 5.70 -10.15
N ARG A 308 4.14 7.03 -10.28
CA ARG A 308 5.20 7.94 -9.82
C ARG A 308 5.43 7.86 -8.32
N SER A 309 4.38 7.70 -7.51
CA SER A 309 4.54 7.58 -6.07
C SER A 309 5.28 6.30 -5.66
N LEU A 310 5.00 5.16 -6.30
CA LEU A 310 5.72 3.90 -6.04
C LEU A 310 7.18 3.99 -6.46
N ALA A 311 7.47 4.61 -7.61
CA ALA A 311 8.84 4.86 -8.05
C ALA A 311 9.59 5.80 -7.09
N ALA A 312 8.94 6.84 -6.58
CA ALA A 312 9.49 7.75 -5.59
C ALA A 312 9.78 7.02 -4.26
N ASP A 313 8.90 6.12 -3.83
CA ASP A 313 9.12 5.31 -2.63
C ASP A 313 10.36 4.42 -2.77
N VAL A 314 10.55 3.75 -3.91
CA VAL A 314 11.75 2.94 -4.17
C VAL A 314 13.00 3.81 -4.16
N ALA A 315 12.96 4.98 -4.81
CA ALA A 315 14.08 5.90 -4.83
C ALA A 315 14.44 6.42 -3.42
N PHE A 316 13.43 6.69 -2.59
CA PHE A 316 13.60 7.13 -1.21
C PHE A 316 14.24 6.04 -0.33
N TRP A 317 13.78 4.79 -0.45
CA TRP A 317 14.26 3.69 0.39
C TRP A 317 15.57 3.07 -0.07
N SER A 318 15.91 3.18 -1.36
CA SER A 318 17.13 2.59 -1.93
C SER A 318 18.42 2.97 -1.18
N PRO A 319 18.73 4.25 -0.90
CA PRO A 319 19.93 4.61 -0.15
C PRO A 319 19.88 4.10 1.30
N VAL A 320 18.70 4.07 1.93
CA VAL A 320 18.54 3.58 3.31
C VAL A 320 18.83 2.08 3.39
N VAL A 321 18.22 1.27 2.51
CA VAL A 321 18.44 -0.17 2.45
C VAL A 321 19.90 -0.50 2.13
N THR A 322 20.50 0.24 1.19
CA THR A 322 21.91 0.08 0.82
C THR A 322 22.84 0.37 1.99
N ALA A 323 22.62 1.49 2.70
CA ALA A 323 23.44 1.86 3.86
C ALA A 323 23.33 0.86 5.01
N LEU A 324 22.15 0.25 5.20
CA LEU A 324 21.93 -0.75 6.25
C LEU A 324 22.43 -2.15 5.88
N GLY A 325 22.67 -2.42 4.59
CA GLY A 325 23.04 -3.75 4.10
C GLY A 325 21.98 -4.82 4.38
N VAL A 326 20.72 -4.42 4.61
CA VAL A 326 19.64 -5.32 5.03
C VAL A 326 19.11 -6.08 3.83
N ARG A 327 18.97 -7.40 3.99
CA ARG A 327 18.25 -8.28 3.09
C ARG A 327 17.30 -9.19 3.87
N THR A 328 16.29 -9.70 3.20
CA THR A 328 15.22 -10.51 3.81
C THR A 328 15.05 -11.87 3.12
N ASP A 329 16.06 -12.30 2.38
CA ASP A 329 16.12 -13.61 1.72
C ASP A 329 16.40 -14.77 2.68
#